data_AF-R1DIP6-F1
#
_entry.id   AF-R1DIP6-F1
#
_cell.length_a   1.000
_cell.length_b   1.000
_cell.length_c   1.000
_cell.angle_alpha   90.00
_cell.angle_beta   90.00
_cell.angle_gamma   90.00
#
_symmetry.space_group_name_H-M   'P 1'
#
loop_
_entity.id
_entity.type
_entity.pdbx_description
1 polymer ?
#
loop_
_entity_poly.entity_id
_entity_poly.type
_entity_poly.pdbx_seq_one_letter_code
_entity_poly.pdbx_strand_id
1 'polypeptide(L)'
;MGRGGAIGRPYDAPGEAIGTTSSAPWAEGKKLLPRVPARRLSVGSWSAAPVALELDWENGRLVLECPQGQLEARWADLSGELRPHGGDAEQLVLDLSRPPQFLQRPPPEPDAAGEEGGYVYTTDFTGGEASQVGRYLVQLPRGALSAHDDALRRAGIRVRRGGAVLGAGGKASLGPLSPARRKPPSSSPRLDAITLQEQLERALRERQARPTGICPVREALHGALLEELAGTIARDEPRRGTLLRRVAGEARMTIDAYRTVYEKSLLFGASKLSEAAALKGNLEGRIAELQAETASLADEVRSLTDLCESLEHRAQRAEAQAEAETHDASALRAEGEQLQGLLDALRPG
;
A
#
# COMPACT_ATOMS: atom_id res chain seq x y z
N MET A 1 -3.86 68.56 -1.63
CA MET A 1 -5.11 68.00 -2.23
C MET A 1 -4.74 66.66 -2.85
N GLY A 2 -5.17 65.48 -2.45
CA GLY A 2 -5.95 64.97 -1.33
C GLY A 2 -5.90 63.43 -1.43
N ARG A 3 -5.81 62.76 -0.27
CA ARG A 3 -6.25 61.38 0.08
C ARG A 3 -5.72 60.23 -0.82
N GLY A 4 -5.02 59.20 -0.34
CA GLY A 4 -5.20 58.42 0.89
C GLY A 4 -6.22 57.30 0.64
N GLY A 5 -5.78 56.02 0.57
CA GLY A 5 -6.70 54.88 0.49
C GLY A 5 -6.05 53.55 0.11
N ALA A 6 -5.73 52.75 1.12
CA ALA A 6 -5.31 51.35 1.01
C ALA A 6 -6.41 50.47 0.41
N ILE A 7 -6.06 49.54 -0.48
CA ILE A 7 -6.96 48.48 -0.94
C ILE A 7 -6.71 47.26 -0.04
N GLY A 8 -7.31 47.33 1.15
CA GLY A 8 -7.57 46.14 1.97
C GLY A 8 -8.70 45.33 1.34
N ARG A 9 -8.58 44.00 1.39
CA ARG A 9 -9.70 43.08 1.15
C ARG A 9 -10.69 43.21 2.30
N PRO A 10 -12.00 43.36 2.04
CA PRO A 10 -13.01 43.02 3.01
C PRO A 10 -13.89 41.85 2.53
N TYR A 11 -14.27 41.05 3.51
CA TYR A 11 -15.42 40.15 3.52
C TYR A 11 -16.72 40.85 3.07
N ASP A 12 -17.64 40.12 2.46
CA ASP A 12 -19.01 39.92 2.99
C ASP A 12 -19.86 39.00 2.07
N ALA A 13 -20.69 38.17 2.72
CA ALA A 13 -21.72 37.26 2.17
C ALA A 13 -22.84 38.04 1.41
N PRO A 14 -23.85 37.48 0.68
CA PRO A 14 -24.88 36.54 1.21
C PRO A 14 -25.67 35.65 0.17
N GLY A 15 -26.64 34.85 0.66
CA GLY A 15 -27.91 34.42 0.00
C GLY A 15 -27.81 33.48 -1.22
N GLU A 16 -28.69 32.52 -1.51
CA GLU A 16 -30.08 32.27 -1.12
C GLU A 16 -30.41 30.77 -1.26
N ALA A 17 -31.47 30.37 -0.57
CA ALA A 17 -32.05 29.05 -0.56
C ALA A 17 -32.66 28.64 -1.92
N ILE A 18 -32.46 27.39 -2.32
CA ILE A 18 -33.47 26.61 -3.04
C ILE A 18 -33.59 25.27 -2.31
N GLY A 19 -34.69 25.14 -1.58
CA GLY A 19 -35.11 23.85 -1.05
C GLY A 19 -35.46 22.91 -2.20
N THR A 20 -34.96 21.69 -2.13
CA THR A 20 -35.71 20.52 -2.60
C THR A 20 -35.59 19.44 -1.54
N THR A 21 -36.72 19.23 -0.88
CA THR A 21 -37.08 18.05 -0.12
C THR A 21 -36.63 16.76 -0.82
N SER A 22 -35.74 16.00 -0.18
CA SER A 22 -35.70 14.55 -0.35
C SER A 22 -36.01 13.93 1.01
N SER A 23 -37.30 13.77 1.28
CA SER A 23 -37.78 12.98 2.42
C SER A 23 -37.43 11.53 2.15
N ALA A 24 -36.48 10.98 2.91
CA ALA A 24 -36.25 9.54 2.95
C ALA A 24 -37.48 8.86 3.59
N PRO A 25 -38.18 7.94 2.89
CA PRO A 25 -39.38 7.31 3.42
C PRO A 25 -38.98 6.04 4.17
N TRP A 26 -38.59 6.17 5.44
CA TRP A 26 -38.51 5.01 6.35
C TRP A 26 -38.57 5.40 7.83
N ALA A 27 -39.27 6.48 8.18
CA ALA A 27 -39.74 6.63 9.55
C ALA A 27 -41.04 5.83 9.72
N GLU A 28 -40.95 4.52 9.95
CA GLU A 28 -41.96 3.75 10.71
C GLU A 28 -41.56 2.27 10.89
N GLY A 29 -41.42 1.85 12.16
CA GLY A 29 -41.94 0.54 12.58
C GLY A 29 -41.02 -0.68 12.59
N LYS A 30 -39.92 -0.64 13.34
CA LYS A 30 -39.39 -1.70 14.27
C LYS A 30 -37.93 -1.38 14.59
N LYS A 31 -37.63 -0.94 15.81
CA LYS A 31 -36.24 -0.88 16.31
C LYS A 31 -35.70 -2.31 16.39
N LEU A 32 -34.99 -2.73 15.34
CA LEU A 32 -34.21 -3.95 15.36
C LEU A 32 -33.09 -3.75 16.41
N LEU A 33 -32.88 -4.73 17.28
CA LEU A 33 -31.77 -4.66 18.24
C LEU A 33 -30.47 -4.63 17.45
N PRO A 34 -29.66 -3.55 17.52
CA PRO A 34 -28.51 -3.37 16.64
C PRO A 34 -27.39 -4.35 16.96
N ARG A 35 -27.34 -4.87 18.19
CA ARG A 35 -26.29 -5.74 18.72
C ARG A 35 -26.72 -7.20 18.82
N VAL A 36 -26.00 -8.07 18.15
CA VAL A 36 -26.24 -9.51 18.06
C VAL A 36 -25.03 -10.26 18.64
N PRO A 37 -25.21 -11.09 19.69
CA PRO A 37 -24.09 -11.84 20.25
C PRO A 37 -23.61 -12.94 19.28
N ALA A 38 -22.31 -12.95 19.03
CA ALA A 38 -21.61 -13.96 18.23
C ALA A 38 -20.75 -14.86 19.14
N ARG A 39 -20.70 -16.14 18.79
CA ARG A 39 -19.93 -17.16 19.52
C ARG A 39 -18.43 -17.05 19.25
N ARG A 40 -18.06 -16.71 18.02
CA ARG A 40 -16.66 -16.65 17.58
C ARG A 40 -16.53 -15.85 16.28
N LEU A 41 -15.48 -15.04 16.17
CA LEU A 41 -14.97 -14.50 14.92
C LEU A 41 -13.68 -15.22 14.56
N SER A 42 -13.48 -15.53 13.26
CA SER A 42 -12.23 -16.08 12.74
C SER A 42 -11.86 -15.42 11.42
N VAL A 43 -10.57 -15.11 11.29
CA VAL A 43 -9.96 -14.41 10.14
C VAL A 43 -8.60 -15.05 9.90
N GLY A 44 -8.45 -15.77 8.79
CA GLY A 44 -7.22 -16.54 8.53
C GLY A 44 -6.89 -17.51 9.68
N SER A 45 -5.72 -17.35 10.28
CA SER A 45 -5.29 -18.13 11.46
C SER A 45 -5.76 -17.55 12.80
N TRP A 46 -6.26 -16.31 12.81
CA TRP A 46 -6.68 -15.58 14.01
C TRP A 46 -8.14 -15.88 14.38
N SER A 47 -8.45 -15.91 15.68
CA SER A 47 -9.82 -16.04 16.17
C SER A 47 -10.04 -15.34 17.52
N ALA A 48 -11.26 -14.83 17.74
CA ALA A 48 -11.67 -14.19 18.98
C ALA A 48 -13.06 -14.64 19.45
N ALA A 49 -13.23 -14.72 20.77
CA ALA A 49 -14.49 -14.94 21.47
C ALA A 49 -14.38 -14.36 22.90
N PRO A 50 -15.44 -13.76 23.48
CA PRO A 50 -16.76 -13.50 22.90
C PRO A 50 -16.73 -12.36 21.86
N VAL A 51 -17.69 -12.33 20.94
CA VAL A 51 -17.79 -11.28 19.91
C VAL A 51 -19.21 -10.73 19.88
N ALA A 52 -19.38 -9.41 19.72
CA ALA A 52 -20.68 -8.81 19.44
C ALA A 52 -20.68 -8.22 18.03
N LEU A 53 -21.70 -8.55 17.25
CA LEU A 53 -21.93 -8.01 15.92
C LEU A 53 -22.95 -6.88 16.02
N GLU A 54 -22.54 -5.67 15.65
CA GLU A 54 -23.40 -4.51 15.61
C GLU A 54 -23.66 -4.08 14.16
N LEU A 55 -24.95 -4.00 13.80
CA LEU A 55 -25.42 -3.69 12.45
C LEU A 55 -25.95 -2.24 12.43
N ASP A 56 -25.06 -1.30 12.14
CA ASP A 56 -25.38 0.12 12.05
C ASP A 56 -25.85 0.46 10.63
N TRP A 57 -27.15 0.33 10.42
CA TRP A 57 -27.78 0.62 9.13
C TRP A 57 -27.86 2.12 8.84
N GLU A 58 -27.89 2.97 9.87
CA GLU A 58 -28.04 4.42 9.72
C GLU A 58 -26.74 5.05 9.20
N ASN A 59 -25.59 4.63 9.73
CA ASN A 59 -24.29 5.16 9.33
C ASN A 59 -23.59 4.33 8.25
N GLY A 60 -24.20 3.24 7.78
CA GLY A 60 -23.61 2.49 6.68
C GLY A 60 -22.51 1.51 7.12
N ARG A 61 -22.54 0.99 8.37
CA ARG A 61 -21.42 0.26 8.98
C ARG A 61 -21.80 -1.05 9.66
N LEU A 62 -20.85 -1.98 9.66
CA LEU A 62 -20.87 -3.22 10.42
C LEU A 62 -19.70 -3.18 11.39
N VAL A 63 -19.99 -3.34 12.69
CA VAL A 63 -18.98 -3.31 13.75
C VAL A 63 -18.90 -4.69 14.41
N LEU A 64 -17.70 -5.23 14.50
CA LEU A 64 -17.41 -6.48 15.22
C LEU A 64 -16.60 -6.14 16.46
N GLU A 65 -17.26 -6.19 17.62
CA GLU A 65 -16.61 -5.94 18.90
C GLU A 65 -16.00 -7.24 19.44
N CYS A 66 -14.68 -7.22 19.62
CA CYS A 66 -13.87 -8.32 20.14
C CYS A 66 -13.16 -7.86 21.43
N PRO A 67 -12.62 -8.79 22.25
CA PRO A 67 -11.92 -8.43 23.49
C PRO A 67 -10.70 -7.53 23.27
N GLN A 68 -10.05 -7.64 22.12
CA GLN A 68 -8.87 -6.87 21.75
C GLN A 68 -9.19 -5.49 21.15
N GLY A 69 -10.43 -5.28 20.69
CA GLY A 69 -10.83 -4.07 19.99
C GLY A 69 -12.05 -4.28 19.09
N GLN A 70 -12.47 -3.22 18.41
CA GLN A 70 -13.54 -3.23 17.43
C GLN A 70 -12.98 -3.25 16.00
N LEU A 71 -13.61 -4.02 15.13
CA LEU A 71 -13.39 -3.98 13.69
C LEU A 71 -14.60 -3.32 13.02
N GLU A 72 -14.40 -2.18 12.39
CA GLU A 72 -15.44 -1.43 11.69
C GLU A 72 -15.28 -1.60 10.17
N ALA A 73 -16.33 -2.04 9.50
CA ALA A 73 -16.38 -2.19 8.05
C ALA A 73 -17.57 -1.42 7.46
N ARG A 74 -17.40 -0.87 6.26
CA ARG A 74 -18.47 -0.18 5.55
C ARG A 74 -19.35 -1.17 4.78
N TRP A 75 -20.67 -0.97 4.79
CA TRP A 75 -21.61 -1.80 4.02
C TRP A 75 -21.31 -1.83 2.52
N ALA A 76 -20.77 -0.73 1.96
CA ALA A 76 -20.37 -0.66 0.56
C ALA A 76 -19.19 -1.59 0.20
N ASP A 77 -18.37 -1.94 1.19
CA ASP A 77 -17.17 -2.78 1.03
C ASP A 77 -17.45 -4.24 1.46
N LEU A 78 -18.67 -4.54 1.89
CA LEU A 78 -19.10 -5.83 2.42
C LEU A 78 -19.87 -6.63 1.37
N SER A 79 -19.44 -7.86 1.18
CA SER A 79 -20.27 -8.91 0.60
C SER A 79 -20.31 -10.09 1.56
N GLY A 80 -21.33 -10.93 1.51
CA GLY A 80 -21.37 -12.04 2.45
C GLY A 80 -22.43 -13.09 2.18
N GLU A 81 -22.33 -14.17 2.93
CA GLU A 81 -23.29 -15.27 2.88
C GLU A 81 -23.56 -15.79 4.30
N LEU A 82 -24.83 -15.83 4.70
CA LEU A 82 -25.25 -16.52 5.92
C LEU A 82 -25.56 -17.98 5.57
N ARG A 83 -24.80 -18.91 6.15
CA ARG A 83 -24.91 -20.35 5.91
C ARG A 83 -25.31 -21.09 7.20
N PRO A 84 -26.02 -22.22 7.09
CA PRO A 84 -26.19 -23.11 8.23
C PRO A 84 -24.83 -23.71 8.63
N HIS A 85 -24.54 -23.76 9.93
CA HIS A 85 -23.32 -24.34 10.49
C HIS A 85 -23.74 -25.35 11.57
N GLY A 86 -23.29 -26.60 11.47
CA GLY A 86 -23.89 -27.77 12.15
C GLY A 86 -24.45 -27.54 13.57
N GLY A 87 -25.62 -28.14 13.84
CA GLY A 87 -26.37 -27.97 15.10
C GLY A 87 -27.24 -26.70 15.11
N ASP A 88 -27.21 -25.97 16.23
CA ASP A 88 -27.96 -24.72 16.45
C ASP A 88 -27.15 -23.45 16.15
N ALA A 89 -26.21 -23.51 15.21
CA ALA A 89 -25.39 -22.37 14.81
C ALA A 89 -25.65 -21.96 13.35
N GLU A 90 -25.42 -20.69 13.06
CA GLU A 90 -25.29 -20.15 11.71
C GLU A 90 -23.89 -19.55 11.58
N GLN A 91 -23.33 -19.60 10.37
CA GLN A 91 -22.04 -18.98 10.07
C GLN A 91 -22.28 -17.87 9.05
N LEU A 92 -22.02 -16.65 9.48
CA LEU A 92 -21.97 -15.48 8.61
C LEU A 92 -20.56 -15.37 8.03
N VAL A 93 -20.46 -15.58 6.73
CA VAL A 93 -19.23 -15.38 5.96
C VAL A 93 -19.27 -13.96 5.41
N LEU A 94 -18.34 -13.11 5.80
CA LEU A 94 -18.18 -11.75 5.28
C LEU A 94 -16.91 -11.70 4.44
N ASP A 95 -17.03 -11.27 3.20
CA ASP A 95 -15.94 -11.02 2.26
C ASP A 95 -15.84 -9.50 2.08
N LEU A 96 -14.81 -8.91 2.68
CA LEU A 96 -14.47 -7.49 2.63
C LEU A 96 -13.57 -7.16 1.43
N SER A 97 -13.93 -6.12 0.68
CA SER A 97 -13.11 -5.60 -0.44
C SER A 97 -11.97 -4.68 0.01
N ARG A 98 -12.07 -4.13 1.24
CA ARG A 98 -11.09 -3.27 1.90
C ARG A 98 -10.87 -3.75 3.34
N PRO A 99 -9.66 -3.58 3.91
CA PRO A 99 -9.42 -3.94 5.29
C PRO A 99 -10.33 -3.10 6.22
N PRO A 100 -10.84 -3.71 7.31
CA PRO A 100 -11.65 -2.98 8.28
C PRO A 100 -10.79 -1.97 9.03
N GLN A 101 -11.44 -0.99 9.63
CA GLN A 101 -10.80 -0.07 10.57
C GLN A 101 -10.69 -0.76 11.93
N PHE A 102 -9.51 -0.66 12.55
CA PHE A 102 -9.25 -1.22 13.87
C PHE A 102 -9.35 -0.12 14.90
N LEU A 103 -10.23 -0.31 15.89
CA LEU A 103 -10.38 0.61 17.00
C LEU A 103 -10.15 -0.11 18.33
N GLN A 104 -9.51 0.56 19.28
CA GLN A 104 -9.28 0.03 20.61
C GLN A 104 -9.69 1.07 21.64
N ARG A 105 -10.24 0.60 22.77
CA ARG A 105 -10.45 1.50 23.92
C ARG A 105 -9.10 1.83 24.53
N PRO A 106 -8.78 3.11 24.76
CA PRO A 106 -7.58 3.47 25.50
C PRO A 106 -7.67 2.87 26.91
N PRO A 107 -6.53 2.45 27.51
CA PRO A 107 -6.52 1.99 28.89
C PRO A 107 -7.03 3.13 29.80
N PRO A 108 -7.81 2.82 30.85
CA PRO A 108 -8.32 3.86 31.74
C PRO A 108 -7.15 4.58 32.42
N GLU A 109 -7.09 5.90 32.27
CA GLU A 109 -6.13 6.73 33.00
C GLU A 109 -6.46 6.68 34.50
N PRO A 110 -5.44 6.63 35.38
CA PRO A 110 -5.65 6.40 36.82
C PRO A 110 -6.43 7.52 37.54
N ASP A 111 -6.57 8.70 36.93
CA ASP A 111 -7.16 9.89 37.56
C ASP A 111 -8.54 10.32 36.99
N ALA A 112 -9.06 9.62 35.97
CA ALA A 112 -10.36 9.92 35.37
C ALA A 112 -11.46 9.02 35.96
N ALA A 113 -12.12 9.48 37.02
CA ALA A 113 -13.28 8.83 37.58
C ALA A 113 -14.48 8.90 36.61
N GLY A 114 -14.66 7.85 35.80
CA GLY A 114 -15.94 7.50 35.20
C GLY A 114 -16.22 7.96 33.77
N GLU A 115 -15.27 8.53 33.04
CA GLU A 115 -15.43 8.77 31.61
C GLU A 115 -14.89 7.56 30.81
N GLU A 116 -15.80 6.75 30.27
CA GLU A 116 -15.45 5.72 29.29
C GLU A 116 -14.86 6.41 28.04
N GLY A 117 -13.53 6.45 27.95
CA GLY A 117 -12.83 7.01 26.80
C GLY A 117 -13.31 6.39 25.49
N GLY A 118 -13.60 7.25 24.51
CA GLY A 118 -14.05 6.83 23.18
C GLY A 118 -13.04 5.92 22.48
N TYR A 119 -13.51 5.16 21.50
CA TYR A 119 -12.68 4.30 20.67
C TYR A 119 -11.65 5.11 19.85
N VAL A 120 -10.38 4.70 19.90
CA VAL A 120 -9.28 5.34 19.15
C VAL A 120 -8.78 4.39 18.06
N TYR A 121 -8.44 4.93 16.89
CA TYR A 121 -7.82 4.17 15.80
C TYR A 121 -6.50 3.54 16.25
N THR A 122 -6.35 2.24 15.97
CA THR A 122 -5.14 1.48 16.28
C THR A 122 -4.65 0.73 15.05
N THR A 123 -3.44 0.17 15.13
CA THR A 123 -2.92 -0.75 14.12
C THR A 123 -3.58 -2.12 14.25
N ASP A 124 -3.40 -2.97 13.22
CA ASP A 124 -4.01 -4.30 13.18
C ASP A 124 -3.57 -5.18 14.38
N PHE A 125 -4.50 -5.39 15.32
CA PHE A 125 -4.30 -6.23 16.50
C PHE A 125 -4.47 -7.74 16.24
N THR A 126 -4.72 -8.15 14.98
CA THR A 126 -4.85 -9.55 14.57
C THR A 126 -3.53 -10.15 14.07
N GLY A 127 -2.41 -9.44 14.23
CA GLY A 127 -1.10 -9.88 13.73
C GLY A 127 -0.96 -9.78 12.22
N GLY A 128 -1.77 -8.95 11.57
CA GLY A 128 -1.78 -8.74 10.12
C GLY A 128 -2.75 -9.62 9.34
N GLU A 129 -3.40 -10.58 9.99
CA GLU A 129 -4.36 -11.51 9.36
C GLU A 129 -5.57 -10.76 8.79
N ALA A 130 -6.16 -9.83 9.53
CA ALA A 130 -7.30 -9.02 9.10
C ALA A 130 -6.96 -8.02 7.99
N SER A 131 -5.70 -7.58 7.91
CA SER A 131 -5.20 -6.75 6.81
C SER A 131 -4.92 -7.54 5.53
N GLN A 132 -4.58 -8.83 5.64
CA GLN A 132 -4.21 -9.68 4.50
C GLN A 132 -5.36 -10.55 3.99
N VAL A 133 -6.27 -10.96 4.89
CA VAL A 133 -7.36 -11.89 4.62
C VAL A 133 -8.68 -11.13 4.65
N GLY A 134 -9.28 -10.95 3.47
CA GLY A 134 -10.58 -10.29 3.33
C GLY A 134 -11.78 -11.13 3.76
N ARG A 135 -11.60 -12.39 4.16
CA ARG A 135 -12.69 -13.31 4.56
C ARG A 135 -12.78 -13.47 6.07
N TYR A 136 -13.93 -13.12 6.62
CA TYR A 136 -14.26 -13.14 8.04
C TYR A 136 -15.39 -14.13 8.26
N LEU A 137 -15.23 -14.99 9.25
CA LEU A 137 -16.20 -16.04 9.59
C LEU A 137 -16.73 -15.78 10.99
N VAL A 138 -17.99 -15.37 11.09
CA VAL A 138 -18.67 -15.09 12.35
C VAL A 138 -19.66 -16.23 12.65
N GLN A 139 -19.45 -16.94 13.76
CA GLN A 139 -20.37 -17.95 14.24
C GLN A 139 -21.43 -17.31 15.13
N LEU A 140 -22.70 -17.51 14.78
CA LEU A 140 -23.86 -16.92 15.45
C LEU A 140 -24.81 -18.04 15.93
N PRO A 141 -25.62 -17.80 16.97
CA PRO A 141 -26.77 -18.66 17.26
C PRO A 141 -27.73 -18.70 16.07
N ARG A 142 -28.35 -19.86 15.83
CA ARG A 142 -29.30 -20.01 14.73
C ARG A 142 -30.47 -19.05 14.87
N GLY A 143 -30.76 -18.29 13.81
CA GLY A 143 -31.86 -17.32 13.79
C GLY A 143 -31.52 -15.97 14.43
N ALA A 144 -30.28 -15.76 14.91
CA ALA A 144 -29.86 -14.50 15.52
C ALA A 144 -29.94 -13.30 14.56
N LEU A 145 -29.87 -13.55 13.25
CA LEU A 145 -30.00 -12.53 12.20
C LEU A 145 -31.34 -12.54 11.47
N SER A 146 -32.32 -13.33 11.94
CA SER A 146 -33.61 -13.48 11.25
C SER A 146 -34.41 -12.19 11.11
N ALA A 147 -34.33 -11.32 12.11
CA ALA A 147 -34.95 -10.01 12.06
C ALA A 147 -34.25 -9.04 11.08
N HIS A 148 -33.04 -9.35 10.62
CA HIS A 148 -32.22 -8.52 9.72
C HIS A 148 -32.16 -9.05 8.28
N ASP A 149 -32.86 -10.13 7.93
CA ASP A 149 -32.73 -10.79 6.62
C ASP A 149 -32.95 -9.86 5.43
N ASP A 150 -33.98 -9.02 5.49
CA ASP A 150 -34.32 -8.08 4.42
C ASP A 150 -33.32 -6.92 4.31
N ALA A 151 -32.71 -6.53 5.44
CA ALA A 151 -31.66 -5.51 5.46
C ALA A 151 -30.34 -6.09 4.93
N LEU A 152 -29.98 -7.31 5.35
CA LEU A 152 -28.81 -8.05 4.88
C LEU A 152 -28.86 -8.31 3.37
N ARG A 153 -30.03 -8.72 2.84
CA ARG A 153 -30.21 -8.90 1.39
C ARG A 153 -30.04 -7.62 0.60
N ARG A 154 -30.54 -6.49 1.12
CA ARG A 154 -30.38 -5.16 0.51
C ARG A 154 -28.93 -4.67 0.56
N ALA A 155 -28.19 -5.03 1.60
CA ALA A 155 -26.75 -4.77 1.71
C ALA A 155 -25.86 -5.80 0.97
N GLY A 156 -26.45 -6.67 0.14
CA GLY A 156 -25.68 -7.61 -0.69
C GLY A 156 -25.24 -8.91 0.00
N ILE A 157 -25.72 -9.18 1.22
CA ILE A 157 -25.46 -10.43 1.94
C ILE A 157 -26.54 -11.47 1.58
N ARG A 158 -26.10 -12.59 1.00
CA ARG A 158 -26.98 -13.70 0.61
C ARG A 158 -27.36 -14.54 1.83
N VAL A 159 -28.64 -14.57 2.19
CA VAL A 159 -29.14 -15.39 3.32
C VAL A 159 -29.62 -16.75 2.82
N ARG A 160 -28.97 -17.84 3.25
CA ARG A 160 -29.39 -19.22 2.97
C ARG A 160 -29.75 -19.93 4.27
N ARG A 161 -31.04 -20.17 4.52
CA ARG A 161 -31.52 -20.98 5.64
C ARG A 161 -32.11 -22.30 5.13
N GLY A 162 -31.44 -23.41 5.43
CA GLY A 162 -31.95 -24.77 5.23
C GLY A 162 -31.65 -25.42 3.87
N GLY A 163 -31.24 -26.70 3.93
CA GLY A 163 -31.07 -27.60 2.79
C GLY A 163 -30.36 -28.91 3.21
N ALA A 164 -31.13 -29.94 3.55
CA ALA A 164 -30.65 -31.30 3.74
C ALA A 164 -30.12 -31.87 2.42
N VAL A 165 -28.93 -32.46 2.43
CA VAL A 165 -28.40 -33.22 1.28
C VAL A 165 -28.75 -34.68 1.52
N LEU A 166 -29.76 -35.17 0.81
CA LEU A 166 -29.88 -36.60 0.53
C LEU A 166 -28.82 -36.95 -0.52
N GLY A 167 -27.99 -37.94 -0.19
CA GLY A 167 -26.92 -38.41 -1.02
C GLY A 167 -27.39 -39.19 -2.23
N ALA A 168 -26.57 -39.15 -3.28
CA ALA A 168 -26.41 -40.26 -4.20
C ALA A 168 -24.98 -40.19 -4.74
N GLY A 169 -24.21 -41.23 -4.44
CA GLY A 169 -22.84 -41.39 -4.90
C GLY A 169 -22.77 -41.51 -6.41
N GLY A 170 -21.70 -40.95 -6.97
CA GLY A 170 -21.32 -41.13 -8.37
C GLY A 170 -19.92 -40.57 -8.56
N LYS A 171 -18.90 -41.39 -8.31
CA LYS A 171 -17.53 -41.09 -8.74
C LYS A 171 -17.53 -41.04 -10.27
N ALA A 172 -17.44 -39.85 -10.85
CA ALA A 172 -17.08 -39.67 -12.25
C ALA A 172 -15.77 -38.89 -12.29
N SER A 173 -14.70 -39.58 -12.68
CA SER A 173 -13.41 -38.98 -13.00
C SER A 173 -13.58 -37.96 -14.12
N LEU A 174 -13.39 -36.67 -13.80
CA LEU A 174 -13.45 -35.58 -14.77
C LEU A 174 -12.09 -35.43 -15.46
N GLY A 175 -12.02 -35.92 -16.69
CA GLY A 175 -11.02 -35.48 -17.67
C GLY A 175 -11.31 -34.05 -18.17
N PRO A 176 -10.40 -33.44 -18.94
CA PRO A 176 -10.54 -32.07 -19.42
C PRO A 176 -11.79 -31.94 -20.29
N LEU A 177 -12.55 -30.86 -20.09
CA LEU A 177 -13.76 -30.50 -20.84
C LEU A 177 -13.42 -30.43 -22.35
N SER A 178 -13.65 -31.54 -23.06
CA SER A 178 -13.61 -31.59 -24.52
C SER A 178 -14.95 -31.14 -25.11
N PRO A 179 -14.95 -30.41 -26.25
CA PRO A 179 -16.10 -29.67 -26.76
C PRO A 179 -17.09 -30.55 -27.56
N ALA A 180 -17.32 -31.80 -27.15
CA ALA A 180 -18.07 -32.78 -27.94
C ALA A 180 -19.00 -33.66 -27.10
N ARG A 181 -20.00 -33.04 -26.47
CA ARG A 181 -21.30 -33.68 -26.20
C ARG A 181 -22.32 -32.61 -25.80
N ARG A 182 -22.87 -31.92 -26.79
CA ARG A 182 -24.01 -31.02 -26.55
C ARG A 182 -25.21 -31.88 -26.21
N LYS A 183 -25.58 -31.93 -24.93
CA LYS A 183 -26.88 -32.44 -24.52
C LYS A 183 -27.94 -31.55 -25.20
N PRO A 184 -29.02 -32.10 -25.78
CA PRO A 184 -30.11 -31.28 -26.29
C PRO A 184 -30.64 -30.39 -25.15
N PRO A 185 -31.04 -29.13 -25.45
CA PRO A 185 -31.56 -28.24 -24.42
C PRO A 185 -32.75 -28.92 -23.75
N SER A 186 -32.78 -28.88 -22.42
CA SER A 186 -33.95 -29.39 -21.71
C SER A 186 -35.15 -28.47 -22.00
N SER A 187 -36.37 -28.95 -21.74
CA SER A 187 -37.62 -28.22 -21.99
C SER A 187 -37.72 -26.84 -21.32
N SER A 188 -36.75 -26.44 -20.48
CA SER A 188 -36.76 -25.15 -19.78
C SER A 188 -35.39 -24.45 -19.84
N PRO A 189 -35.28 -23.27 -20.48
CA PRO A 189 -34.02 -22.49 -20.53
C PRO A 189 -33.54 -22.05 -19.14
N ARG A 190 -34.45 -21.98 -18.15
CA ARG A 190 -34.12 -21.70 -16.76
C ARG A 190 -33.33 -22.84 -16.12
N LEU A 191 -33.70 -24.09 -16.38
CA LEU A 191 -33.01 -25.26 -15.82
C LEU A 191 -31.61 -25.41 -16.42
N ASP A 192 -31.45 -25.13 -17.71
CA ASP A 192 -30.16 -25.14 -18.38
C ASP A 192 -29.21 -24.08 -17.79
N ALA A 193 -29.72 -22.87 -17.49
CA ALA A 193 -28.96 -21.81 -16.83
C ALA A 193 -28.51 -22.19 -15.40
N ILE A 194 -29.40 -22.80 -14.60
CA ILE A 194 -29.07 -23.28 -13.25
C ILE A 194 -27.99 -24.37 -13.33
N THR A 195 -28.12 -25.30 -14.27
CA THR A 195 -27.16 -26.39 -14.46
C THR A 195 -25.77 -25.85 -14.84
N LEU A 196 -25.71 -24.87 -15.74
CA LEU A 196 -24.45 -24.21 -16.11
C LEU A 196 -23.82 -23.47 -14.93
N GLN A 197 -24.62 -22.78 -14.12
CA GLN A 197 -24.13 -22.11 -12.92
C GLN A 197 -23.54 -23.12 -11.92
N GLU A 198 -24.24 -24.21 -11.63
CA GLU A 198 -23.74 -25.24 -10.71
C GLU A 198 -22.46 -25.91 -11.22
N GLN A 199 -22.35 -26.13 -12.53
CA GLN A 199 -21.13 -26.65 -13.16
C GLN A 199 -19.95 -25.68 -13.01
N LEU A 200 -20.17 -24.38 -13.24
CA LEU A 200 -19.16 -23.36 -13.05
C LEU A 200 -18.72 -23.30 -11.58
N GLU A 201 -19.66 -23.24 -10.64
CA GLU A 201 -19.37 -23.18 -9.21
C GLU A 201 -18.62 -24.41 -8.73
N ARG A 202 -18.95 -25.59 -9.27
CA ARG A 202 -18.21 -26.83 -9.01
C ARG A 202 -16.79 -26.75 -9.56
N ALA A 203 -16.61 -26.34 -10.81
CA ALA A 203 -15.30 -26.23 -11.45
C ALA A 203 -14.39 -25.19 -10.77
N LEU A 204 -14.95 -24.05 -10.32
CA LEU A 204 -14.23 -23.03 -9.57
C LEU A 204 -13.75 -23.57 -8.21
N ARG A 205 -14.58 -24.36 -7.51
CA ARG A 205 -14.22 -24.99 -6.24
C ARG A 205 -13.17 -26.09 -6.41
N GLU A 206 -13.37 -26.98 -7.38
CA GLU A 206 -12.47 -28.10 -7.67
C GLU A 206 -11.06 -27.60 -8.05
N ARG A 207 -10.99 -26.55 -8.87
CA ARG A 207 -9.72 -25.97 -9.31
C ARG A 207 -9.19 -24.88 -8.36
N GLN A 208 -9.84 -24.68 -7.21
CA GLN A 208 -9.47 -23.72 -6.18
C GLN A 208 -9.18 -22.32 -6.75
N ALA A 209 -10.07 -21.84 -7.63
CA ALA A 209 -9.93 -20.52 -8.23
C ALA A 209 -9.99 -19.43 -7.14
N ARG A 210 -9.06 -18.48 -7.19
CA ARG A 210 -9.07 -17.35 -6.24
C ARG A 210 -10.36 -16.52 -6.46
N PRO A 211 -11.06 -16.09 -5.40
CA PRO A 211 -12.27 -15.28 -5.54
C PRO A 211 -11.98 -13.80 -5.88
N THR A 212 -10.81 -13.30 -5.48
CA THR A 212 -10.36 -11.92 -5.67
C THR A 212 -9.04 -11.86 -6.44
N GLY A 213 -8.68 -10.67 -6.93
CA GLY A 213 -7.47 -10.45 -7.71
C GLY A 213 -7.47 -11.15 -9.09
N ILE A 214 -6.35 -11.04 -9.80
CA ILE A 214 -6.17 -11.69 -11.11
C ILE A 214 -5.97 -13.20 -10.89
N CYS A 215 -6.78 -14.03 -11.54
CA CYS A 215 -6.72 -15.49 -11.41
C CYS A 215 -6.89 -16.15 -12.78
N PRO A 216 -5.85 -16.82 -13.32
CA PRO A 216 -5.91 -17.41 -14.66
C PRO A 216 -6.91 -18.57 -14.76
N VAL A 217 -7.09 -19.33 -13.67
CA VAL A 217 -8.09 -20.41 -13.59
C VAL A 217 -9.51 -19.86 -13.70
N ARG A 218 -9.80 -18.76 -12.99
CA ARG A 218 -11.10 -18.10 -13.01
C ARG A 218 -11.38 -17.49 -14.38
N GLU A 219 -10.39 -16.81 -14.95
CA GLU A 219 -10.44 -16.23 -16.30
C GLU A 219 -10.75 -17.30 -17.36
N ALA A 220 -10.05 -18.45 -17.33
CA ALA A 220 -10.29 -19.54 -18.25
C ALA A 220 -11.70 -20.15 -18.12
N LEU A 221 -12.19 -20.34 -16.89
CA LEU A 221 -13.52 -20.92 -16.63
C LEU A 221 -14.65 -19.96 -17.06
N HIS A 222 -14.53 -18.66 -16.80
CA HIS A 222 -15.50 -17.69 -17.30
C HIS A 222 -15.41 -17.50 -18.81
N GLY A 223 -14.20 -17.58 -19.39
CA GLY A 223 -14.01 -17.57 -20.84
C GLY A 223 -14.74 -18.72 -21.51
N ALA A 224 -14.62 -19.95 -20.98
CA ALA A 224 -15.35 -21.11 -21.48
C ALA A 224 -16.87 -20.96 -21.31
N LEU A 225 -17.33 -20.47 -20.15
CA LEU A 225 -18.75 -20.19 -19.92
C LEU A 225 -19.32 -19.19 -20.93
N LEU A 226 -18.57 -18.11 -21.23
CA LEU A 226 -19.00 -17.07 -22.15
C LEU A 226 -19.17 -17.62 -23.57
N GLU A 227 -18.30 -18.53 -24.01
CA GLU A 227 -18.45 -19.22 -25.30
C GLU A 227 -19.70 -20.13 -25.34
N GLU A 228 -19.99 -20.83 -24.25
CA GLU A 228 -21.20 -21.68 -24.14
C GLU A 228 -22.49 -20.83 -24.09
N LEU A 229 -22.47 -19.71 -23.38
CA LEU A 229 -23.57 -18.73 -23.37
C LEU A 229 -23.78 -18.13 -24.75
N ALA A 230 -22.71 -17.70 -25.43
CA ALA A 230 -22.78 -17.19 -26.80
C ALA A 230 -23.30 -18.25 -27.77
N GLY A 231 -22.89 -19.52 -27.60
CA GLY A 231 -23.39 -20.63 -28.40
C GLY A 231 -24.87 -20.94 -28.15
N THR A 232 -25.36 -20.74 -26.93
CA THR A 232 -26.78 -20.90 -26.58
C THR A 232 -27.62 -19.76 -27.14
N ILE A 233 -27.18 -18.53 -26.92
CA ILE A 233 -27.82 -17.34 -27.48
C ILE A 233 -27.83 -17.37 -29.02
N ALA A 234 -26.76 -17.86 -29.65
CA ALA A 234 -26.70 -17.98 -31.11
C ALA A 234 -27.69 -19.00 -31.69
N ARG A 235 -28.11 -20.00 -30.90
CA ARG A 235 -29.16 -20.96 -31.32
C ARG A 235 -30.52 -20.29 -31.38
N ASP A 236 -30.81 -19.38 -30.44
CA ASP A 236 -32.06 -18.63 -30.41
C ASP A 236 -32.03 -17.46 -31.42
N GLU A 237 -30.98 -16.65 -31.36
CA GLU A 237 -30.79 -15.46 -32.19
C GLU A 237 -29.33 -15.32 -32.64
N PRO A 238 -29.01 -15.73 -33.89
CA PRO A 238 -27.62 -15.76 -34.39
C PRO A 238 -26.91 -14.40 -34.35
N ARG A 239 -27.65 -13.31 -34.60
CA ARG A 239 -27.10 -11.94 -34.59
C ARG A 239 -26.60 -11.55 -33.19
N ARG A 240 -27.37 -11.88 -32.16
CA ARG A 240 -27.02 -11.60 -30.75
C ARG A 240 -25.82 -12.42 -30.29
N GLY A 241 -25.76 -13.71 -30.67
CA GLY A 241 -24.61 -14.55 -30.38
C GLY A 241 -23.32 -14.07 -31.05
N THR A 242 -23.41 -13.60 -32.30
CA THR A 242 -22.28 -13.02 -33.04
C THR A 242 -21.79 -11.72 -32.39
N LEU A 243 -22.71 -10.83 -32.01
CA LEU A 243 -22.37 -9.60 -31.30
C LEU A 243 -21.67 -9.89 -29.98
N LEU A 244 -22.16 -10.85 -29.19
CA LEU A 244 -21.56 -11.22 -27.91
C LEU A 244 -20.13 -11.73 -28.07
N ARG A 245 -19.86 -12.57 -29.09
CA ARG A 245 -18.51 -13.03 -29.41
C ARG A 245 -17.58 -11.88 -29.81
N ARG A 246 -18.07 -10.90 -30.56
CA ARG A 246 -17.28 -9.72 -30.95
C ARG A 246 -16.90 -8.88 -29.74
N VAL A 247 -17.85 -8.56 -28.87
CA VAL A 247 -17.60 -7.81 -27.63
C VAL A 247 -16.64 -8.57 -26.71
N ALA A 248 -16.80 -9.89 -26.60
CA ALA A 248 -15.88 -10.73 -25.84
C ALA A 248 -14.45 -10.72 -26.41
N GLY A 249 -14.31 -10.77 -27.73
CA GLY A 249 -13.03 -10.67 -28.42
C GLY A 249 -12.36 -9.31 -28.20
N GLU A 250 -13.11 -8.22 -28.30
CA GLU A 250 -12.61 -6.87 -28.03
C GLU A 250 -12.13 -6.73 -26.58
N ALA A 251 -12.91 -7.21 -25.60
CA ALA A 251 -12.50 -7.21 -24.20
C ALA A 251 -11.21 -8.02 -23.95
N ARG A 252 -11.05 -9.19 -24.60
CA ARG A 252 -9.80 -9.99 -24.53
C ARG A 252 -8.62 -9.20 -25.11
N MET A 253 -8.79 -8.59 -26.28
CA MET A 253 -7.75 -7.75 -26.90
C MET A 253 -7.36 -6.57 -26.01
N THR A 254 -8.31 -5.92 -25.34
CA THR A 254 -8.03 -4.83 -24.40
C THR A 254 -7.25 -5.33 -23.17
N ILE A 255 -7.60 -6.49 -22.61
CA ILE A 255 -6.88 -7.09 -21.49
C ILE A 255 -5.44 -7.45 -21.90
N ASP A 256 -5.25 -8.03 -23.09
CA ASP A 256 -3.92 -8.38 -23.60
C ASP A 256 -3.05 -7.14 -23.86
N ALA A 257 -3.65 -6.06 -24.36
CA ALA A 257 -2.98 -4.77 -24.49
C ALA A 257 -2.52 -4.23 -23.13
N TYR A 258 -3.39 -4.27 -22.11
CA TYR A 258 -3.02 -3.86 -20.75
C TYR A 258 -1.93 -4.74 -20.14
N ARG A 259 -1.98 -6.07 -20.34
CA ARG A 259 -0.90 -6.98 -19.91
C ARG A 259 0.42 -6.58 -20.55
N THR A 260 0.43 -6.32 -21.85
CA THR A 260 1.63 -5.91 -22.59
C THR A 260 2.19 -4.58 -22.08
N VAL A 261 1.33 -3.59 -21.81
CA VAL A 261 1.76 -2.30 -21.26
C VAL A 261 2.34 -2.48 -19.86
N TYR A 262 1.69 -3.28 -19.00
CA TYR A 262 2.16 -3.55 -17.66
C TYR A 262 3.53 -4.25 -17.64
N GLU A 263 3.71 -5.28 -18.47
CA GLU A 263 4.99 -5.99 -18.61
C GLU A 263 6.09 -5.04 -19.08
N LYS A 264 5.80 -4.18 -20.06
CA LYS A 264 6.75 -3.15 -20.52
C LYS A 264 7.09 -2.13 -19.42
N SER A 265 6.11 -1.71 -18.63
CA SER A 265 6.34 -0.80 -17.50
C SER A 265 7.23 -1.43 -16.42
N LEU A 266 7.03 -2.70 -16.10
CA LEU A 266 7.88 -3.43 -15.16
C LEU A 266 9.32 -3.53 -15.67
N LEU A 267 9.49 -3.92 -16.94
CA LEU A 267 10.82 -4.02 -17.56
C LEU A 267 11.52 -2.67 -17.61
N PHE A 268 10.80 -1.60 -17.95
CA PHE A 268 11.35 -0.24 -17.94
C PHE A 268 11.81 0.16 -16.52
N GLY A 269 11.00 -0.10 -15.50
CA GLY A 269 11.36 0.16 -14.11
C GLY A 269 12.61 -0.60 -13.67
N ALA A 270 12.69 -1.91 -13.99
CA ALA A 270 13.85 -2.74 -13.68
C ALA A 270 15.13 -2.24 -14.38
N SER A 271 15.04 -1.92 -15.68
CA SER A 271 16.16 -1.37 -16.44
C SER A 271 16.65 -0.04 -15.86
N LYS A 272 15.75 0.85 -15.47
CA LYS A 272 16.13 2.15 -14.87
C LYS A 272 16.74 2.01 -13.49
N LEU A 273 16.27 1.07 -12.68
CA LEU A 273 16.91 0.73 -11.40
C LEU A 273 18.32 0.18 -11.61
N SER A 274 18.50 -0.72 -12.58
CA SER A 274 19.81 -1.26 -12.92
C SER A 274 20.77 -0.19 -13.45
N GLU A 275 20.28 0.72 -14.31
CA GLU A 275 21.06 1.84 -14.84
C GLU A 275 21.48 2.80 -13.73
N ALA A 276 20.57 3.15 -12.81
CA ALA A 276 20.89 3.99 -11.66
C ALA A 276 21.92 3.35 -10.74
N ALA A 277 21.82 2.04 -10.49
CA ALA A 277 22.81 1.30 -9.70
C ALA A 277 24.19 1.32 -10.35
N ALA A 278 24.27 1.10 -11.67
CA ALA A 278 25.53 1.15 -12.41
C ALA A 278 26.15 2.56 -12.41
N LEU A 279 25.35 3.61 -12.65
CA LEU A 279 25.79 4.99 -12.60
C LEU A 279 26.30 5.37 -11.22
N LYS A 280 25.60 4.95 -10.16
CA LYS A 280 26.04 5.16 -8.78
C LYS A 280 27.39 4.51 -8.51
N GLY A 281 27.59 3.26 -8.92
CA GLY A 281 28.87 2.57 -8.75
C GLY A 281 30.02 3.27 -9.50
N ASN A 282 29.78 3.75 -10.71
CA ASN A 282 30.78 4.52 -11.47
C ASN A 282 31.13 5.85 -10.77
N LEU A 283 30.13 6.55 -10.23
CA LEU A 283 30.36 7.78 -9.47
C LEU A 283 31.12 7.53 -8.17
N GLU A 284 30.79 6.46 -7.45
CA GLU A 284 31.53 6.04 -6.25
C GLU A 284 32.99 5.71 -6.58
N GLY A 285 33.25 5.02 -7.70
CA GLY A 285 34.60 4.80 -8.19
C GLY A 285 35.35 6.10 -8.48
N ARG A 286 34.70 7.05 -9.18
CA ARG A 286 35.31 8.36 -9.50
C ARG A 286 35.58 9.20 -8.24
N ILE A 287 34.70 9.13 -7.26
CA ILE A 287 34.90 9.79 -5.96
C ILE A 287 36.14 9.22 -5.27
N ALA A 288 36.30 7.89 -5.25
CA ALA A 288 37.46 7.25 -4.65
C ALA A 288 38.78 7.64 -5.36
N GLU A 289 38.78 7.68 -6.69
CA GLU A 289 39.93 8.17 -7.49
C GLU A 289 40.29 9.61 -7.14
N LEU A 290 39.32 10.52 -7.13
CA LEU A 290 39.54 11.93 -6.83
C LEU A 290 39.99 12.14 -5.37
N GLN A 291 39.47 11.35 -4.43
CA GLN A 291 39.92 11.35 -3.04
C GLN A 291 41.38 10.92 -2.91
N ALA A 292 41.81 9.89 -3.66
CA ALA A 292 43.21 9.46 -3.69
C ALA A 292 44.11 10.54 -4.31
N GLU A 293 43.69 11.17 -5.40
CA GLU A 293 44.43 12.24 -6.08
C GLU A 293 44.58 13.46 -5.16
N THR A 294 43.49 13.93 -4.54
CA THR A 294 43.53 15.06 -3.59
C THR A 294 44.41 14.78 -2.37
N ALA A 295 44.43 13.56 -1.86
CA ALA A 295 45.33 13.17 -0.78
C ALA A 295 46.81 13.24 -1.23
N SER A 296 47.13 12.70 -2.41
CA SER A 296 48.50 12.76 -2.95
C SER A 296 48.97 14.20 -3.20
N LEU A 297 48.12 15.05 -3.76
CA LEU A 297 48.41 16.47 -3.97
C LEU A 297 48.56 17.22 -2.64
N ALA A 298 47.76 16.90 -1.62
CA ALA A 298 47.91 17.50 -0.29
C ALA A 298 49.24 17.10 0.38
N ASP A 299 49.70 15.87 0.17
CA ASP A 299 51.00 15.39 0.64
C ASP A 299 52.14 16.11 -0.08
N GLU A 300 52.03 16.27 -1.41
CA GLU A 300 53.00 17.01 -2.23
C GLU A 300 53.09 18.47 -1.80
N VAL A 301 51.95 19.15 -1.62
CA VAL A 301 51.89 20.53 -1.13
C VAL A 301 52.57 20.64 0.24
N ARG A 302 52.30 19.73 1.18
CA ARG A 302 53.02 19.73 2.47
C ARG A 302 54.53 19.59 2.32
N SER A 303 54.98 18.68 1.47
CA SER A 303 56.43 18.48 1.27
C SER A 303 57.10 19.73 0.69
N LEU A 304 56.42 20.44 -0.22
CA LEU A 304 56.93 21.67 -0.82
C LEU A 304 56.88 22.84 0.16
N THR A 305 55.85 22.94 0.99
CA THR A 305 55.81 23.96 2.04
C THR A 305 56.93 23.76 3.06
N ASP A 306 57.15 22.53 3.52
CA ASP A 306 58.25 22.20 4.44
C ASP A 306 59.62 22.54 3.81
N LEU A 307 59.78 22.28 2.52
CA LEU A 307 60.99 22.62 1.77
C LEU A 307 61.19 24.14 1.68
N CYS A 308 60.15 24.90 1.35
CA CYS A 308 60.18 26.36 1.30
C CYS A 308 60.54 26.96 2.66
N GLU A 309 59.90 26.51 3.74
CA GLU A 309 60.21 26.96 5.10
C GLU A 309 61.68 26.67 5.47
N SER A 310 62.21 25.50 5.08
CA SER A 310 63.62 25.16 5.29
C SER A 310 64.59 26.05 4.50
N LEU A 311 64.19 26.49 3.31
CA LEU A 311 64.97 27.38 2.45
C LEU A 311 64.95 28.81 3.00
N GLU A 312 63.79 29.29 3.41
CA GLU A 312 63.62 30.60 4.05
C GLU A 312 64.45 30.70 5.34
N HIS A 313 64.40 29.68 6.20
CA HIS A 313 65.24 29.66 7.40
C HIS A 313 66.74 29.62 7.08
N ARG A 314 67.17 28.96 6.00
CA ARG A 314 68.57 28.98 5.57
C ARG A 314 68.98 30.33 5.00
N ALA A 315 68.12 30.96 4.21
CA ALA A 315 68.37 32.30 3.67
C ALA A 315 68.50 33.33 4.79
N GLN A 316 67.58 33.32 5.77
CA GLN A 316 67.63 34.20 6.95
C GLN A 316 68.91 34.02 7.76
N ARG A 317 69.38 32.76 7.95
CA ARG A 317 70.66 32.50 8.63
C ARG A 317 71.86 33.02 7.85
N ALA A 318 71.85 32.87 6.53
CA ALA A 318 72.91 33.37 5.66
C ALA A 318 72.95 34.91 5.64
N GLU A 319 71.78 35.56 5.60
CA GLU A 319 71.66 37.02 5.72
C GLU A 319 72.20 37.51 7.07
N ALA A 320 71.79 36.89 8.18
CA ALA A 320 72.29 37.24 9.51
C ALA A 320 73.81 37.02 9.66
N GLN A 321 74.36 35.97 9.03
CA GLN A 321 75.81 35.74 8.99
C GLN A 321 76.52 36.82 8.16
N ALA A 322 75.99 37.16 6.99
CA ALA A 322 76.56 38.23 6.17
C ALA A 322 76.51 39.58 6.88
N GLU A 323 75.41 39.90 7.58
CA GLU A 323 75.31 41.09 8.42
C GLU A 323 76.38 41.09 9.51
N ALA A 324 76.55 39.98 10.24
CA ALA A 324 77.60 39.85 11.26
C ALA A 324 79.01 40.01 10.66
N GLU A 325 79.31 39.37 9.54
CA GLU A 325 80.59 39.51 8.84
C GLU A 325 80.85 40.96 8.38
N THR A 326 79.82 41.66 7.89
CA THR A 326 79.96 43.08 7.52
C THR A 326 80.20 43.97 8.73
N HIS A 327 79.54 43.70 9.86
CA HIS A 327 79.79 44.38 11.13
C HIS A 327 81.22 44.14 11.62
N ASP A 328 81.68 42.89 11.64
CA ASP A 328 83.05 42.53 12.03
C ASP A 328 84.09 43.18 11.11
N ALA A 329 83.88 43.14 9.80
CA ALA A 329 84.75 43.79 8.83
C ALA A 329 84.78 45.32 9.02
N SER A 330 83.65 45.95 9.36
CA SER A 330 83.60 47.39 9.66
C SER A 330 84.36 47.73 10.95
N ALA A 331 84.23 46.90 11.99
CA ALA A 331 84.94 47.06 13.25
C ALA A 331 86.46 46.92 13.07
N LEU A 332 86.90 45.89 12.35
CA LEU A 332 88.33 45.67 12.04
C LEU A 332 88.91 46.80 11.17
N ARG A 333 88.14 47.38 10.23
CA ARG A 333 88.57 48.55 9.47
C ARG A 333 88.76 49.77 10.36
N ALA A 334 87.82 50.02 11.28
CA ALA A 334 87.94 51.14 12.23
C ALA A 334 89.14 50.97 13.17
N GLU A 335 89.40 49.75 13.65
CA GLU A 335 90.60 49.44 14.45
C GLU A 335 91.89 49.61 13.62
N GLY A 336 91.88 49.16 12.36
CA GLY A 336 92.97 49.37 11.42
C GLY A 336 93.28 50.86 11.22
N GLU A 337 92.25 51.68 10.97
CA GLU A 337 92.40 53.15 10.84
C GLU A 337 92.94 53.79 12.12
N GLN A 338 92.48 53.36 13.31
CA GLN A 338 93.00 53.83 14.58
C GLN A 338 94.50 53.50 14.75
N LEU A 339 94.88 52.25 14.48
CA LEU A 339 96.28 51.82 14.54
C LEU A 339 97.16 52.56 13.53
N GLN A 340 96.63 52.83 12.34
CA GLN A 340 97.32 53.58 11.29
C GLN A 340 97.54 55.04 11.69
N GLY A 341 96.54 55.69 12.30
CA GLY A 341 96.68 57.02 12.90
C GLY A 341 97.70 57.07 14.04
N LEU A 342 97.77 56.03 14.88
CA LEU A 342 98.81 55.91 15.91
C LEU A 342 100.21 55.74 15.32
N LEU A 343 100.35 54.97 14.23
CA LEU A 343 101.61 54.80 13.50
C LEU A 343 102.09 56.11 12.86
N ASP A 344 101.20 56.88 12.23
CA ASP A 344 101.54 58.18 11.66
C ASP A 344 101.94 59.20 12.74
N ALA A 345 101.37 59.12 13.94
CA ALA A 345 101.78 59.92 15.09
C ALA A 345 103.15 59.51 15.67
N LEU A 346 103.57 58.25 15.49
CA LEU A 346 104.83 57.69 15.98
C LEU A 346 105.95 57.68 14.95
N ARG A 347 105.69 58.08 13.70
CA ARG A 347 106.68 58.16 12.62
C ARG A 347 107.33 59.56 12.62
N PRO A 348 108.60 59.72 13.05
CA PRO A 348 109.32 60.97 12.86
C PRO A 348 109.68 61.11 11.38
N GLY A 349 109.65 62.35 10.88
CA GLY A 349 109.91 62.70 9.48
C GLY A 349 111.29 62.29 8.96
#